data_AF-A0A0C2DFL7-F1
#
_entry.id   AF-A0A0C2DFL7-F1
#
_cell.length_a   1.000
_cell.length_b   1.000
_cell.length_c   1.000
_cell.angle_alpha   90.00
_cell.angle_beta   90.00
_cell.angle_gamma   90.00
#
_symmetry.space_group_name_H-M   'P 1'
#
loop_
_entity.id
_entity.type
_entity.pdbx_description
1 polymer ?
#
loop_
_entity_poly.entity_id
_entity_poly.type
_entity_poly.pdbx_seq_one_letter_code
_entity_poly.pdbx_strand_id
1 'polypeptide(L)'
;MIMIIIHYHLFQKAFENGLVALVADGIHKLPPALGEHGQLYTIHGVCNGGIDIPLVHVLTEKKNQKVYEKVFGMLKQELLDLGADLTTLRIIIDFEKAALAVLKKCLPPECIQGCGFHLGQAWIRKAVEYGLKTEMKDPRIRRWWMTLKGLVFLSQRLHRKVPA
;
A
#
# COMPACT_ATOMS: atom_id res chain seq x y z
N MET A 1 -19.72 1.78 -12.87
CA MET A 1 -20.10 2.54 -11.66
C MET A 1 -18.89 2.73 -10.74
N ILE A 2 -18.81 3.84 -10.00
CA ILE A 2 -17.86 4.05 -8.89
C ILE A 2 -18.60 4.66 -7.70
N MET A 3 -18.49 4.03 -6.54
CA MET A 3 -19.02 4.51 -5.27
C MET A 3 -17.84 4.73 -4.32
N ILE A 4 -17.72 5.95 -3.79
CA ILE A 4 -16.65 6.33 -2.85
C ILE A 4 -17.32 6.73 -1.54
N ILE A 5 -16.89 6.12 -0.45
CA ILE A 5 -17.33 6.42 0.90
C ILE A 5 -16.11 6.97 1.66
N ILE A 6 -16.20 8.21 2.11
CA ILE A 6 -15.18 8.88 2.91
C ILE A 6 -15.74 9.04 4.32
N HIS A 7 -14.95 8.61 5.30
CA HIS A 7 -15.28 8.77 6.71
C HIS A 7 -14.67 10.06 7.25
N TYR A 8 -15.28 11.21 6.92
CA TYR A 8 -14.77 12.54 7.28
C TYR A 8 -14.42 12.70 8.77
N HIS A 9 -15.31 12.23 9.65
CA HIS A 9 -15.06 12.27 11.09
C HIS A 9 -13.84 11.44 11.51
N LEU A 10 -13.61 10.29 10.84
CA LEU A 10 -12.44 9.46 11.11
C LEU A 10 -11.16 10.09 10.55
N PHE A 11 -11.23 10.79 9.42
CA PHE A 11 -10.10 11.56 8.89
C PHE A 11 -9.60 12.60 9.88
N GLN A 12 -10.52 13.41 10.39
CA GLN A 12 -10.20 14.42 11.40
C GLN A 12 -9.59 13.78 12.64
N LYS A 13 -10.23 12.72 13.18
CA LYS A 13 -9.70 12.02 14.35
C LYS A 13 -8.33 11.39 14.10
N ALA A 14 -8.12 10.78 12.94
CA ALA A 14 -6.84 10.19 12.59
C ALA A 14 -5.75 11.26 12.57
N PHE A 15 -6.03 12.42 11.99
CA PHE A 15 -5.12 13.56 11.96
C PHE A 15 -4.80 14.09 13.36
N GLU A 16 -5.83 14.33 14.19
CA GLU A 16 -5.68 14.77 15.59
C GLU A 16 -4.89 13.76 16.45
N ASN A 17 -4.94 12.47 16.09
CA ASN A 17 -4.21 11.40 16.79
C ASN A 17 -2.85 11.07 16.13
N GLY A 18 -2.33 11.97 15.30
CA GLY A 18 -1.01 11.84 14.67
C GLY A 18 -1.00 10.78 13.59
N LEU A 19 -1.74 11.02 12.50
CA LEU A 19 -1.69 10.22 11.28
C LEU A 19 -0.24 10.22 10.71
N VAL A 20 0.39 9.05 10.68
CA VAL A 20 1.79 8.87 10.24
C VAL A 20 1.93 8.15 8.90
N ALA A 21 0.89 7.42 8.47
CA ALA A 21 0.86 6.79 7.17
C ALA A 21 -0.58 6.55 6.69
N LEU A 22 -0.71 6.42 5.38
CA LEU A 22 -1.87 5.86 4.71
C LEU A 22 -1.48 4.52 4.10
N VAL A 23 -2.32 3.50 4.23
CA VAL A 23 -2.13 2.20 3.59
C VAL A 23 -3.30 1.97 2.66
N ALA A 24 -3.03 1.70 1.38
CA ALA A 24 -4.08 1.48 0.39
C ALA A 24 -3.96 0.11 -0.27
N ASP A 25 -5.07 -0.62 -0.30
CA ASP A 25 -5.11 -2.00 -0.79
C ASP A 25 -6.43 -2.34 -1.50
N GLY A 26 -6.35 -3.32 -2.40
CA GLY A 26 -7.40 -3.75 -3.29
C GLY A 26 -7.87 -5.19 -3.07
N ILE A 27 -9.14 -5.37 -2.73
CA ILE A 27 -9.78 -6.69 -2.74
C ILE A 27 -10.45 -6.90 -4.10
N HIS A 28 -9.93 -7.85 -4.86
CA HIS A 28 -10.39 -8.10 -6.24
C HIS A 28 -11.44 -9.21 -6.38
N LYS A 29 -11.67 -10.01 -5.33
CA LYS A 29 -12.69 -11.05 -5.34
C LYS A 29 -13.99 -10.49 -4.78
N LEU A 30 -14.82 -9.91 -5.64
CA LEU A 30 -16.14 -9.42 -5.27
C LEU A 30 -17.22 -10.46 -5.59
N PRO A 31 -18.39 -10.40 -4.92
CA PRO A 31 -19.57 -11.17 -5.32
C PRO A 31 -19.88 -10.97 -6.80
N PRO A 32 -20.27 -12.03 -7.55
CA PRO A 32 -20.55 -11.93 -8.99
C PRO A 32 -21.54 -10.84 -9.38
N ALA A 33 -22.50 -10.52 -8.49
CA ALA A 33 -23.48 -9.44 -8.67
C ALA A 33 -22.85 -8.04 -8.86
N LEU A 34 -21.58 -7.85 -8.50
CA LEU A 34 -20.83 -6.59 -8.63
C LEU A 34 -19.84 -6.61 -9.82
N GLY A 35 -19.86 -7.68 -10.62
CA GLY A 35 -19.04 -7.85 -11.84
C GLY A 35 -17.65 -8.45 -11.60
N GLU A 36 -17.15 -9.18 -12.60
CA GLU A 36 -15.88 -9.93 -12.52
C GLU A 36 -14.62 -9.04 -12.49
N HIS A 37 -14.75 -7.79 -12.94
CA HIS A 37 -13.65 -6.82 -12.99
C HIS A 37 -13.68 -5.83 -11.83
N GLY A 38 -14.62 -6.00 -10.90
CA GLY A 38 -14.76 -5.10 -9.78
C GLY A 38 -13.64 -5.19 -8.74
N GLN A 39 -13.62 -4.19 -7.87
CA GLN A 39 -12.71 -4.08 -6.73
C GLN A 39 -13.37 -3.30 -5.61
N LEU A 40 -13.14 -3.76 -4.38
CA LEU A 40 -13.24 -2.94 -3.20
C LEU A 40 -11.82 -2.44 -2.90
N TYR A 41 -11.59 -1.16 -3.09
CA TYR A 41 -10.33 -0.50 -2.75
C TYR A 41 -10.51 0.25 -1.44
N THR A 42 -9.57 0.09 -0.53
CA THR A 42 -9.64 0.67 0.81
C THR A 42 -8.40 1.49 1.08
N ILE A 43 -8.57 2.60 1.81
CA ILE A 43 -7.47 3.42 2.32
C ILE A 43 -7.64 3.53 3.82
N HIS A 44 -6.64 3.05 4.55
CA HIS A 44 -6.57 3.09 6.00
C HIS A 44 -5.55 4.14 6.43
N GLY A 45 -5.85 4.82 7.53
CA GLY A 45 -4.91 5.69 8.23
C GLY A 45 -4.25 4.94 9.37
N VAL A 46 -2.93 5.04 9.46
CA VAL A 46 -2.13 4.55 10.58
C VAL A 46 -1.76 5.74 11.43
N CYS A 47 -2.27 5.77 12.66
CA CYS A 47 -2.04 6.82 13.64
C CYS A 47 -0.90 6.44 14.60
N ASN A 48 -0.56 7.36 15.52
CA ASN A 48 0.40 7.10 16.58
C ASN A 48 0.04 5.81 17.36
N GLY A 49 1.07 5.08 17.78
CA GLY A 49 0.91 3.77 18.41
C GLY A 49 0.54 2.64 17.44
N GLY A 50 0.49 2.90 16.14
CA GLY A 50 0.21 1.89 15.11
C GLY A 50 -1.27 1.54 14.99
N ILE A 51 -2.16 2.44 15.43
CA ILE A 51 -3.61 2.24 15.34
C ILE A 51 -4.04 2.41 13.88
N ASP A 52 -4.63 1.37 13.33
CA ASP A 52 -5.17 1.31 11.97
C ASP A 52 -6.67 1.68 11.97
N ILE A 53 -7.07 2.60 11.10
CA ILE A 53 -8.45 3.08 10.98
C ILE A 53 -8.84 3.16 9.51
N PRO A 54 -9.95 2.54 9.08
CA PRO A 54 -10.41 2.65 7.70
C PRO A 54 -10.96 4.05 7.42
N LEU A 55 -10.38 4.75 6.44
CA LEU A 55 -10.73 6.14 6.12
C LEU A 55 -11.55 6.26 4.84
N VAL A 56 -11.24 5.45 3.83
CA VAL A 56 -11.92 5.47 2.52
C VAL A 56 -12.25 4.05 2.08
N HIS A 57 -13.47 3.87 1.56
CA HIS A 57 -13.87 2.67 0.83
C HIS A 57 -14.32 3.06 -0.57
N VAL A 58 -13.86 2.33 -1.56
CA VAL A 58 -14.18 2.57 -2.96
C VAL A 58 -14.67 1.26 -3.56
N LEU A 59 -15.94 1.22 -3.95
CA LEU A 59 -16.49 0.14 -4.73
C LEU A 59 -16.52 0.56 -6.21
N THR A 60 -15.82 -0.18 -7.05
CA THR A 60 -15.66 0.16 -8.47
C THR A 60 -15.73 -1.09 -9.33
N GLU A 61 -16.27 -0.96 -10.54
CA GLU A 61 -16.24 -2.01 -11.57
C GLU A 61 -14.94 -1.98 -12.40
N LYS A 62 -14.09 -0.96 -12.20
CA LYS A 62 -12.93 -0.67 -13.04
C LYS A 62 -11.70 -0.36 -12.19
N LYS A 63 -10.54 -0.83 -12.65
CA LYS A 63 -9.21 -0.65 -12.02
C LYS A 63 -8.28 0.11 -12.96
N ASN A 64 -8.67 1.33 -13.33
CA ASN A 64 -7.94 2.13 -14.32
C ASN A 64 -7.57 3.50 -13.75
N GLN A 65 -6.72 4.23 -14.46
CA GLN A 65 -6.19 5.51 -13.98
C GLN A 65 -7.30 6.52 -13.63
N LYS A 66 -8.39 6.59 -14.41
CA LYS A 66 -9.50 7.53 -14.15
C LYS A 66 -10.17 7.29 -12.79
N VAL A 67 -10.29 6.02 -12.37
CA VAL A 67 -10.83 5.66 -11.06
C VAL A 67 -9.89 6.16 -9.96
N TYR A 68 -8.61 5.85 -10.09
CA TYR A 68 -7.60 6.28 -9.12
C TYR A 68 -7.41 7.80 -9.07
N GLU A 69 -7.55 8.51 -10.19
CA GLU A 69 -7.47 9.97 -10.26
C GLU A 69 -8.55 10.61 -9.39
N LYS A 70 -9.77 10.05 -9.43
CA LYS A 70 -10.87 10.50 -8.56
C LYS A 70 -10.57 10.21 -7.09
N VAL A 71 -10.14 8.99 -6.78
CA VAL A 71 -9.88 8.55 -5.39
C VAL A 71 -8.74 9.35 -4.75
N PHE A 72 -7.59 9.44 -5.41
CA PHE A 72 -6.42 10.12 -4.87
C PHE A 72 -6.54 11.65 -4.95
N GLY A 73 -7.30 12.18 -5.91
CA GLY A 73 -7.66 13.60 -5.94
C GLY A 73 -8.47 14.00 -4.72
N MET A 74 -9.52 13.23 -4.38
CA MET A 74 -10.32 13.47 -3.18
C MET A 74 -9.48 13.33 -1.90
N LEU A 75 -8.73 12.23 -1.76
CA LEU A 75 -7.85 12.02 -0.61
C LEU A 75 -6.87 13.20 -0.40
N LYS A 76 -6.25 13.67 -1.49
CA LYS A 76 -5.33 14.81 -1.43
C LYS A 76 -6.03 16.06 -0.91
N GLN A 77 -7.24 16.34 -1.39
CA GLN A 77 -7.99 17.51 -0.94
C GLN A 77 -8.30 17.44 0.56
N GLU A 78 -8.79 16.30 1.05
CA GLU A 78 -9.07 16.11 2.48
C GLU A 78 -7.82 16.32 3.35
N LEU A 79 -6.67 15.79 2.91
CA LEU A 79 -5.41 15.97 3.63
C LEU A 79 -4.97 17.45 3.65
N LEU A 80 -5.11 18.15 2.52
CA LEU A 80 -4.76 19.57 2.44
C LEU A 80 -5.68 20.44 3.29
N ASP A 81 -6.99 20.16 3.30
CA ASP A 81 -7.98 20.88 4.09
C ASP A 81 -7.74 20.71 5.60
N LEU A 82 -7.20 19.57 6.02
CA LEU A 82 -6.74 19.31 7.39
C LEU A 82 -5.36 19.92 7.70
N GLY A 83 -4.67 20.53 6.73
CA GLY A 83 -3.35 21.12 6.91
C GLY A 83 -2.22 20.10 6.99
N ALA A 84 -2.39 18.91 6.39
CA ALA A 84 -1.37 17.87 6.39
C ALA A 84 -0.14 18.26 5.54
N ASP A 85 1.05 18.01 6.10
CA ASP A 85 2.29 18.09 5.34
C ASP A 85 2.51 16.79 4.55
N LEU A 86 2.21 16.84 3.25
CA LEU A 86 2.34 15.71 2.34
C LEU A 86 3.79 15.26 2.11
N THR A 87 4.80 16.01 2.56
CA THR A 87 6.21 15.61 2.47
C THR A 87 6.64 14.67 3.60
N THR A 88 5.90 14.68 4.72
CA THR A 88 6.20 13.86 5.90
C THR A 88 5.25 12.67 6.05
N LEU A 89 4.03 12.78 5.51
CA LEU A 89 3.08 11.68 5.48
C LEU A 89 3.52 10.60 4.50
N ARG A 90 3.43 9.33 4.90
CA ARG A 90 3.75 8.20 4.01
C ARG A 90 2.46 7.64 3.41
N ILE A 91 2.48 7.27 2.13
CA ILE A 91 1.44 6.44 1.53
C ILE A 91 2.04 5.12 1.04
N ILE A 92 1.59 4.03 1.63
CA ILE A 92 2.07 2.68 1.38
C ILE A 92 1.02 2.00 0.51
N ILE A 93 1.42 1.61 -0.69
CA ILE A 93 0.53 0.98 -1.67
C ILE A 93 1.08 -0.36 -2.15
N ASP A 94 0.19 -1.19 -2.69
CA ASP A 94 0.61 -2.31 -3.51
C ASP A 94 1.28 -1.84 -4.82
N PHE A 95 1.73 -2.78 -5.64
CA PHE A 95 2.45 -2.47 -6.88
C PHE A 95 1.53 -2.37 -8.10
N GLU A 96 0.25 -2.03 -7.91
CA GLU A 96 -0.67 -1.86 -9.03
C GLU A 96 -0.27 -0.65 -9.88
N LYS A 97 0.06 -0.91 -11.16
CA LYS A 97 0.63 0.11 -12.05
C LYS A 97 -0.27 1.33 -12.23
N ALA A 98 -1.58 1.12 -12.33
CA ALA A 98 -2.54 2.20 -12.55
C ALA A 98 -2.62 3.14 -11.32
N ALA A 99 -2.75 2.57 -10.12
CA ALA A 99 -2.75 3.33 -8.88
C ALA A 99 -1.44 4.10 -8.67
N LEU A 100 -0.30 3.42 -8.84
CA LEU A 100 1.03 4.02 -8.67
C LEU A 100 1.28 5.16 -9.66
N ALA A 101 0.85 5.00 -10.92
CA ALA A 101 1.02 6.05 -11.94
C ALA A 101 0.23 7.32 -11.61
N VAL A 102 -0.96 7.17 -11.02
CA VAL A 102 -1.77 8.32 -10.59
C VAL A 102 -1.21 8.95 -9.32
N LEU A 103 -0.83 8.15 -8.32
CA LEU A 103 -0.25 8.68 -7.08
C LEU A 103 0.96 9.55 -7.33
N LYS A 104 1.85 9.14 -8.24
CA LYS A 104 3.02 9.92 -8.66
C LYS A 104 2.68 11.26 -9.33
N LYS A 105 1.47 11.43 -9.85
CA LYS A 105 0.96 12.70 -10.38
C LYS A 105 0.31 13.55 -9.28
N CYS A 106 -0.30 12.91 -8.28
CA CYS A 106 -1.08 13.59 -7.25
C CYS A 106 -0.24 14.06 -6.06
N LEU A 107 0.72 13.25 -5.61
CA LEU A 107 1.48 13.46 -4.38
C LEU A 107 3.01 13.51 -4.63
N PRO A 108 3.79 14.11 -3.72
CA PRO A 108 5.24 14.14 -3.82
C PRO A 108 5.84 12.72 -3.88
N PRO A 109 6.85 12.45 -4.73
CA PRO A 109 7.46 11.12 -4.83
C PRO A 109 7.97 10.54 -3.50
N GLU A 110 8.43 11.40 -2.59
CA GLU A 110 9.01 11.06 -1.29
C GLU A 110 7.98 10.46 -0.34
N CYS A 111 6.69 10.78 -0.51
CA CYS A 111 5.62 10.24 0.30
C CYS A 111 5.28 8.79 -0.10
N ILE A 112 5.58 8.38 -1.33
CA ILE A 112 5.08 7.13 -1.92
C ILE A 112 6.02 5.98 -1.59
N GLN A 113 5.49 4.95 -0.95
CA GLN A 113 6.21 3.75 -0.54
C GLN A 113 5.53 2.48 -1.05
N GLY A 114 6.32 1.46 -1.36
CA GLY A 114 5.81 0.14 -1.73
C GLY A 114 5.54 -0.73 -0.51
N CYS A 115 4.48 -1.51 -0.55
CA CYS A 115 4.12 -2.44 0.52
C CYS A 115 5.07 -3.64 0.58
N GLY A 116 5.86 -3.74 1.65
CA GLY A 116 6.80 -4.85 1.87
C GLY A 116 6.13 -6.22 1.98
N PHE A 117 4.89 -6.29 2.46
CA PHE A 117 4.10 -7.53 2.50
C PHE A 117 3.79 -8.04 1.09
N HIS A 118 3.28 -7.18 0.20
CA HIS A 118 2.99 -7.53 -1.19
C HIS A 118 4.26 -7.88 -1.97
N LEU A 119 5.37 -7.18 -1.73
CA LEU A 119 6.67 -7.55 -2.29
C LEU A 119 7.11 -8.95 -1.84
N GLY A 120 7.00 -9.24 -0.55
CA GLY A 120 7.31 -10.55 0.02
C GLY A 120 6.47 -11.68 -0.59
N GLN A 121 5.16 -11.46 -0.78
CA GLN A 121 4.30 -12.41 -1.48
C GLN A 121 4.74 -12.62 -2.94
N ALA A 122 5.08 -11.56 -3.66
CA ALA A 122 5.55 -11.65 -5.04
C ALA A 122 6.84 -12.46 -5.16
N TRP A 123 7.79 -12.25 -4.25
CA TRP A 123 9.01 -13.05 -4.18
C TRP A 123 8.72 -14.52 -3.87
N ILE A 124 7.82 -14.83 -2.95
CA ILE A 124 7.44 -16.22 -2.64
C ILE A 124 6.84 -16.90 -3.89
N ARG A 125 5.94 -16.22 -4.62
CA ARG A 125 5.37 -16.76 -5.86
C ARG A 125 6.47 -17.09 -6.87
N LYS A 126 7.44 -16.19 -7.04
CA LYS A 126 8.58 -16.43 -7.93
C LYS A 126 9.51 -17.55 -7.46
N ALA A 127 9.77 -17.66 -6.17
CA ALA A 127 10.55 -18.77 -5.62
C ALA A 127 9.87 -20.13 -5.90
N VAL A 128 8.55 -20.21 -5.79
CA VAL A 128 7.78 -21.42 -6.13
C VAL A 128 7.85 -21.72 -7.63
N GLU A 129 7.70 -20.70 -8.49
CA GLU A 129 7.83 -20.83 -9.95
C GLU A 129 9.20 -21.40 -10.36
N TYR A 130 10.27 -21.01 -9.66
CA TYR A 130 11.62 -21.55 -9.87
C TYR A 130 11.90 -22.88 -9.14
N GLY A 131 10.90 -23.50 -8.50
CA GLY A 131 11.08 -24.79 -7.81
C GLY A 131 11.83 -24.70 -6.48
N LEU A 132 12.11 -23.50 -5.95
CA LEU A 132 12.92 -23.30 -4.75
C LEU A 132 12.18 -23.62 -3.43
N LYS A 133 10.91 -24.00 -3.50
CA LYS A 133 10.08 -24.29 -2.32
C LYS A 133 10.69 -25.37 -1.42
N THR A 134 11.31 -26.39 -2.01
CA THR A 134 11.95 -27.48 -1.25
C THR A 134 13.29 -27.03 -0.68
N GLU A 135 14.09 -26.28 -1.45
CA GLU A 135 15.38 -25.72 -1.01
C GLU A 135 15.23 -24.79 0.20
N MET A 136 14.14 -24.01 0.24
CA MET A 136 13.83 -23.12 1.37
C MET A 136 13.52 -23.86 2.69
N LYS A 137 13.48 -25.20 2.70
CA LYS A 137 13.44 -26.00 3.94
C LYS A 137 14.81 -26.08 4.61
N ASP A 138 15.91 -25.92 3.86
CA ASP A 138 17.26 -25.83 4.44
C ASP A 138 17.33 -24.55 5.31
N PRO A 139 17.70 -24.66 6.60
CA PRO A 139 17.77 -23.52 7.51
C PRO A 139 18.68 -22.37 7.04
N ARG A 140 19.77 -22.68 6.32
CA ARG A 140 20.72 -21.68 5.78
C ARG A 140 20.06 -20.89 4.65
N ILE A 141 19.41 -21.57 3.72
CA ILE A 141 18.68 -20.94 2.61
C ILE A 141 17.50 -20.12 3.14
N ARG A 142 16.76 -20.66 4.12
CA ARG A 142 15.68 -19.92 4.79
C ARG A 142 16.19 -18.66 5.48
N ARG A 143 17.32 -18.73 6.18
CA ARG A 143 17.93 -17.57 6.84
C ARG A 143 18.33 -16.51 5.81
N TRP A 144 19.04 -16.92 4.76
CA TRP A 144 19.41 -16.02 3.66
C TRP A 144 18.20 -15.36 3.01
N TRP A 145 17.12 -16.12 2.77
CA TRP A 145 15.85 -15.59 2.26
C TRP A 145 15.22 -14.54 3.19
N MET A 146 15.26 -14.77 4.51
CA MET A 146 14.78 -13.79 5.49
C MET A 146 15.65 -12.53 5.49
N THR A 147 16.96 -12.67 5.36
CA THR A 147 17.89 -11.54 5.21
C THR A 147 17.56 -10.73 3.97
N LEU A 148 17.40 -11.37 2.80
CA LEU A 148 17.00 -10.73 1.54
C LEU A 148 15.71 -9.92 1.72
N LYS A 149 14.72 -10.49 2.42
CA LYS A 149 13.47 -9.78 2.71
C LYS A 149 13.62 -8.60 3.66
N GLY A 150 14.58 -8.66 4.58
CA GLY A 150 14.90 -7.56 5.49
C GLY A 150 15.65 -6.41 4.82
N LEU A 151 16.37 -6.67 3.72
CA LEU A 151 17.21 -5.66 3.05
C LEU A 151 16.45 -4.40 2.66
N VAL A 152 15.19 -4.52 2.23
CA VAL A 152 14.39 -3.37 1.77
C VAL A 152 14.07 -2.36 2.88
N PHE A 153 14.26 -2.75 4.14
CA PHE A 153 14.06 -1.88 5.31
C PHE A 153 15.37 -1.29 5.83
N LEU A 154 16.51 -1.66 5.24
CA LEU A 154 17.80 -1.13 5.60
C LEU A 154 18.13 0.11 4.78
N SER A 155 18.89 1.03 5.37
CA SER A 155 19.50 2.11 4.58
C SER A 155 20.54 1.54 3.61
N GLN A 156 20.74 2.22 2.47
CA GLN A 156 21.72 1.78 1.47
C GLN A 156 23.14 1.57 2.05
N ARG A 157 23.53 2.35 3.05
CA ARG A 157 24.81 2.20 3.77
C ARG A 157 24.93 0.85 4.48
N LEU A 158 23.83 0.31 4.97
CA LEU A 158 23.81 -0.96 5.70
C LEU A 158 23.73 -2.17 4.76
N HIS A 159 23.33 -2.01 3.50
CA HIS A 159 23.28 -3.12 2.53
C HIS A 159 24.64 -3.81 2.38
N ARG A 160 25.75 -3.03 2.38
CA ARG A 160 27.11 -3.57 2.26
C ARG A 160 27.62 -4.27 3.52
N LYS A 161 26.91 -4.13 4.65
CA LYS A 161 27.28 -4.74 5.94
C LYS A 161 26.55 -6.04 6.23
N VAL A 162 25.61 -6.43 5.37
CA VAL A 162 24.85 -7.65 5.53
C VAL A 162 25.76 -8.83 5.15
N PRO A 163 26.02 -9.76 6.07
CA PRO A 163 26.85 -10.93 5.78
C PRO A 163 26.24 -11.74 4.64
N ALA A 164 27.10 -12.23 3.73
CA ALA A 164 26.71 -13.11 2.64
C ALA A 164 26.12 -14.44 3.17
#